data_AF-A0A2A5YZE5-F1
#
_entry.id   AF-A0A2A5YZE5-F1
#
_cell.length_a   1.000
_cell.length_b   1.000
_cell.length_c   1.000
_cell.angle_alpha   90.00
_cell.angle_beta   90.00
_cell.angle_gamma   90.00
#
_symmetry.space_group_name_H-M   'P 1'
#
loop_
_entity.id
_entity.type
_entity.pdbx_description
1 polymer ?
#
loop_
_entity_poly.entity_id
_entity_poly.type
_entity_poly.pdbx_seq_one_letter_code
_entity_poly.pdbx_strand_id
1 'polypeptide(L)'
;MGIRLEKAWMDLNAATIASLPAQLGVYQVADSQGTVLSVGYAGARHLFGIRSALEEELHLHGDRATKFRFEFTSNYRSRWDELLMLHLYDHGQLPSHQQAEQSRVGRLSPN
;
A
#
# COMPACT_ATOMS: atom_id res chain seq x y z
N MET A 1 -15.78 10.02 6.18
CA MET A 1 -14.60 9.14 6.29
C MET A 1 -14.34 8.59 4.90
N GLY A 2 -13.27 9.04 4.23
CA GLY A 2 -12.98 8.65 2.84
C GLY A 2 -12.21 7.33 2.80
N ILE A 3 -12.54 6.45 1.85
CA ILE A 3 -11.81 5.19 1.65
C ILE A 3 -10.38 5.46 1.12
N ARG A 4 -10.18 6.54 0.36
CA ARG A 4 -8.90 6.89 -0.27
C ARG A 4 -7.85 7.29 0.78
N LEU A 5 -6.59 6.92 0.55
CA LEU A 5 -5.47 7.51 1.28
C LEU A 5 -5.28 8.95 0.80
N GLU A 6 -5.37 9.92 1.72
CA GLU A 6 -5.29 11.34 1.39
C GLU A 6 -3.90 11.95 1.63
N LYS A 7 -3.01 11.24 2.34
CA LYS A 7 -1.65 11.73 2.56
C LYS A 7 -0.90 11.90 1.24
N ALA A 8 -0.08 12.95 1.20
CA ALA A 8 0.81 13.23 0.08
C ALA A 8 1.77 12.06 -0.17
N TRP A 9 2.11 11.87 -1.44
CA TRP A 9 3.17 10.95 -1.84
C TRP A 9 4.52 11.43 -1.33
N MET A 10 5.34 10.47 -0.90
CA MET A 10 6.71 10.65 -0.43
C MET A 10 7.65 9.83 -1.31
N ASP A 11 8.92 10.24 -1.41
CA ASP A 11 9.91 9.48 -2.15
C ASP A 11 10.22 8.15 -1.44
N LEU A 12 10.09 7.05 -2.18
CA LEU A 12 10.41 5.72 -1.69
C LEU A 12 11.90 5.46 -1.86
N ASN A 13 12.66 5.69 -0.80
CA ASN A 13 14.08 5.39 -0.72
C ASN A 13 14.48 5.07 0.72
N ALA A 14 15.68 4.50 0.90
CA ALA A 14 16.17 4.04 2.21
C ALA A 14 16.22 5.15 3.27
N ALA A 15 16.59 6.38 2.90
CA ALA A 15 16.67 7.49 3.84
C ALA A 15 15.27 7.91 4.34
N THR A 16 14.30 8.00 3.44
CA THR A 16 12.91 8.28 3.81
C THR A 16 12.35 7.17 4.69
N ILE A 17 12.56 5.90 4.33
CA ILE A 17 12.09 4.75 5.12
C ILE A 17 12.67 4.78 6.54
N ALA A 18 13.97 5.00 6.69
CA ALA A 18 14.64 5.04 8.00
C ALA A 18 14.08 6.13 8.92
N SER A 19 13.55 7.22 8.36
CA SER A 19 12.98 8.34 9.12
C SER A 19 11.56 8.09 9.65
N LEU A 20 10.82 7.12 9.09
CA LEU A 20 9.43 6.84 9.48
C LEU A 20 9.37 6.22 10.87
N PRO A 21 8.30 6.38 11.66
CA PRO A 21 8.06 5.54 12.84
C PRO A 21 7.93 4.05 12.48
N ALA A 22 8.46 3.16 13.33
CA ALA A 22 8.27 1.71 13.20
C ALA A 22 6.88 1.30 13.73
N GLN A 23 5.84 1.54 12.93
CA GLN A 23 4.44 1.32 13.31
C GLN A 23 3.68 0.49 12.28
N LEU A 24 2.58 -0.12 12.72
CA LEU A 24 1.65 -0.85 11.86
C LEU A 24 0.82 0.11 11.00
N GLY A 25 0.36 -0.37 9.85
CA GLY A 25 -0.46 0.45 8.97
C GLY A 25 -0.68 -0.14 7.60
N VAL A 26 -1.17 0.70 6.70
CA VAL A 26 -1.38 0.39 5.28
C VAL A 26 -0.61 1.38 4.42
N TYR A 27 -0.31 0.98 3.19
CA TYR A 27 0.42 1.82 2.24
C TYR A 27 0.01 1.57 0.80
N GLN A 28 0.38 2.53 -0.04
CA GLN A 28 0.45 2.35 -1.47
C GLN A 28 1.86 2.67 -1.94
N VAL A 29 2.36 1.89 -2.89
CA VAL A 29 3.61 2.13 -3.61
C VAL A 29 3.27 2.42 -5.07
N ALA A 30 3.96 3.38 -5.66
CA ALA A 30 3.74 3.83 -7.02
C ALA A 30 5.04 4.13 -7.77
N ASP A 31 4.92 4.16 -9.09
CA ASP A 31 5.98 4.63 -9.99
C ASP A 31 6.04 6.16 -10.07
N SER A 32 6.95 6.68 -10.90
CA SER A 32 7.18 8.12 -11.04
C SER A 32 5.96 8.84 -11.64
N GLN A 33 5.16 8.14 -12.45
CA GLN A 33 3.94 8.63 -13.08
C GLN A 33 2.71 8.55 -12.15
N GLY A 34 2.87 7.95 -10.97
CA GLY A 34 1.77 7.77 -10.01
C GLY A 34 0.95 6.51 -10.25
N THR A 35 1.39 5.60 -11.13
CA THR A 35 0.77 4.28 -11.28
C THR A 35 1.01 3.47 -10.02
N VAL A 36 -0.06 3.04 -9.34
CA VAL A 36 0.06 2.22 -8.13
C VAL A 36 0.56 0.83 -8.50
N LEU A 37 1.73 0.47 -7.95
CA LEU A 37 2.39 -0.82 -8.13
C LEU A 37 2.00 -1.82 -7.05
N SER A 38 1.67 -1.34 -5.84
CA SER A 38 1.22 -2.17 -4.70
C SER A 38 0.24 -1.42 -3.82
N VAL A 39 -0.70 -2.16 -3.25
CA VAL A 39 -1.51 -1.74 -2.11
C VAL A 39 -1.25 -2.73 -0.97
N GLY A 40 -0.54 -2.33 0.08
CA GLY A 40 -0.02 -3.26 1.08
C GLY A 40 -0.32 -2.85 2.51
N TYR A 41 0.13 -3.68 3.45
CA TYR A 41 0.03 -3.42 4.88
C TYR A 41 1.28 -3.87 5.64
N ALA A 42 1.56 -3.17 6.74
CA ALA A 42 2.52 -3.57 7.75
C ALA A 42 1.78 -4.11 8.98
N GLY A 43 1.71 -5.43 9.08
CA GLY A 43 1.12 -6.16 10.22
C GLY A 43 2.14 -6.77 11.16
N ALA A 44 1.68 -7.56 12.13
CA ALA A 44 2.51 -8.16 13.20
C ALA A 44 3.72 -9.00 12.76
N ARG A 45 3.79 -9.40 11.48
CA ARG A 45 4.93 -10.13 10.90
C ARG A 45 6.10 -9.22 10.48
N HIS A 46 5.90 -7.91 10.45
CA HIS A 46 6.93 -6.93 10.09
C HIS A 46 7.51 -6.32 11.36
N LEU A 47 8.71 -6.79 11.76
CA LEU A 47 9.32 -6.44 13.04
C LEU A 47 9.53 -4.93 13.24
N PHE A 48 9.78 -4.17 12.16
CA PHE A 48 9.90 -2.71 12.18
C PHE A 48 8.70 -2.01 11.52
N GLY A 49 7.55 -2.67 11.50
CA GLY A 49 6.30 -2.14 10.96
C GLY A 49 6.44 -1.68 9.51
N ILE A 50 5.98 -0.46 9.23
CA ILE A 50 5.96 0.12 7.88
C ILE A 50 7.36 0.15 7.24
N ARG A 51 8.43 0.23 8.03
CA ARG A 51 9.79 0.30 7.50
C ARG A 51 10.15 -0.99 6.74
N SER A 52 10.05 -2.13 7.41
CA SER A 52 10.34 -3.43 6.81
C SER A 52 9.42 -3.73 5.63
N ALA A 53 8.13 -3.37 5.72
CA ALA A 53 7.20 -3.59 4.63
C ALA A 53 7.58 -2.78 3.36
N LEU A 54 8.03 -1.53 3.52
CA LEU A 54 8.48 -0.72 2.38
C LEU A 54 9.85 -1.15 1.84
N GLU A 55 10.73 -1.70 2.68
CA GLU A 55 11.98 -2.34 2.24
C GLU A 55 11.71 -3.58 1.38
N GLU A 56 10.71 -4.40 1.75
CA GLU A 56 10.25 -5.54 0.94
C GLU A 56 9.71 -5.09 -0.43
N GLU A 57 8.98 -3.97 -0.48
CA GLU A 57 8.50 -3.39 -1.73
C GLU A 57 9.63 -2.86 -2.64
N LEU A 58 10.68 -2.28 -2.05
CA LEU A 58 11.89 -1.91 -2.78
C LEU A 58 12.56 -3.15 -3.39
N HIS A 59 12.62 -4.26 -2.67
CA HIS A 59 13.15 -5.52 -3.22
C HIS A 59 12.25 -6.12 -4.30
N LEU A 60 10.93 -6.01 -4.14
CA LEU A 60 9.96 -6.58 -5.08
C LEU A 60 9.93 -5.85 -6.43
N HIS A 61 9.98 -4.52 -6.42
CA HIS A 61 9.79 -3.70 -7.62
C HIS A 61 11.07 -3.05 -8.15
N GLY A 62 12.13 -3.00 -7.34
CA GLY A 62 13.37 -2.30 -7.68
C GLY A 62 13.12 -0.84 -8.03
N ASP A 63 13.83 -0.36 -9.05
CA ASP A 63 13.83 1.06 -9.48
C ASP A 63 12.47 1.57 -9.98
N ARG A 64 11.49 0.68 -10.21
CA ARG A 64 10.14 1.09 -10.60
C ARG A 64 9.39 1.75 -9.44
N ALA A 65 9.66 1.33 -8.20
CA ALA A 65 8.97 1.84 -7.02
C ALA A 65 9.67 3.11 -6.52
N THR A 66 9.08 4.26 -6.80
CA THR A 66 9.70 5.57 -6.55
C THR A 66 8.94 6.42 -5.55
N LYS A 67 7.65 6.14 -5.34
CA LYS A 67 6.77 6.90 -4.45
C LYS A 67 5.99 5.97 -3.55
N PHE A 68 5.71 6.43 -2.34
CA PHE A 68 4.77 5.75 -1.45
C PHE A 68 3.93 6.75 -0.66
N ARG A 69 2.81 6.28 -0.12
CA ARG A 69 2.02 6.98 0.90
C ARG A 69 1.45 5.97 1.87
N PHE A 70 1.14 6.39 3.08
CA PHE A 70 0.77 5.46 4.15
C PHE A 70 -0.22 6.05 5.15
N GLU A 71 -0.87 5.17 5.88
CA GLU A 71 -1.72 5.47 7.03
C GLU A 71 -1.34 4.53 8.17
N PHE A 72 -1.05 5.10 9.34
CA PHE A 72 -0.81 4.30 10.54
C PHE A 72 -2.15 3.87 11.12
N THR A 73 -2.29 2.57 11.37
CA THR A 73 -3.52 2.00 11.91
C THR A 73 -3.24 0.62 12.48
N SER A 74 -3.84 0.31 13.63
CA SER A 74 -3.88 -1.04 14.19
C SER A 74 -4.90 -1.93 13.48
N ASN A 75 -5.89 -1.35 12.80
CA ASN A 75 -6.89 -2.08 12.01
C ASN A 75 -6.42 -2.29 10.55
N TYR A 76 -5.12 -2.56 10.37
CA TYR A 76 -4.48 -2.60 9.06
C TYR A 76 -5.10 -3.66 8.13
N ARG A 77 -5.68 -4.74 8.67
CA ARG A 77 -6.25 -5.81 7.84
C ARG A 77 -7.54 -5.36 7.14
N SER A 78 -8.51 -4.84 7.90
CA SER A 78 -9.76 -4.33 7.34
C SER A 78 -9.49 -3.13 6.43
N ARG A 79 -8.58 -2.24 6.85
CA ARG A 79 -8.19 -1.07 6.06
C ARG A 79 -7.53 -1.44 4.73
N TRP A 80 -6.71 -2.50 4.72
CA TRP A 80 -6.11 -3.00 3.49
C TRP A 80 -7.16 -3.53 2.52
N ASP A 81 -8.15 -4.28 3.02
CA ASP A 81 -9.25 -4.79 2.20
C ASP A 81 -10.03 -3.65 1.52
N GLU A 82 -10.34 -2.58 2.26
CA GLU A 82 -10.97 -1.38 1.71
C GLU A 82 -10.15 -0.76 0.56
N LEU A 83 -8.82 -0.66 0.73
CA LEU A 83 -7.94 -0.09 -0.28
C LEU A 83 -7.79 -0.99 -1.51
N LEU A 84 -7.81 -2.32 -1.33
CA LEU A 84 -7.84 -3.26 -2.45
C LEU A 84 -9.16 -3.15 -3.23
N MET A 85 -10.28 -3.10 -2.52
CA MET A 85 -11.60 -2.91 -3.14
C MET A 85 -11.68 -1.59 -3.91
N LEU A 86 -11.11 -0.52 -3.36
CA LEU A 86 -11.01 0.77 -4.02
C LEU A 86 -10.14 0.71 -5.28
N HIS A 87 -8.97 0.09 -5.21
CA HIS A 87 -8.11 -0.04 -6.39
C HIS A 87 -8.80 -0.87 -7.49
N LEU A 88 -9.49 -1.94 -7.13
CA LEU A 88 -10.33 -2.71 -8.05
C LEU A 88 -11.43 -1.88 -8.69
N TYR A 89 -12.09 -1.02 -7.93
CA TYR A 89 -13.12 -0.12 -8.44
C TYR A 89 -12.55 0.89 -9.45
N ASP A 90 -11.39 1.48 -9.15
CA ASP A 90 -10.76 2.51 -9.99
C ASP A 90 -10.09 1.95 -11.25
N HIS A 91 -9.52 0.74 -11.18
CA HIS A 91 -8.63 0.19 -12.21
C HIS A 91 -9.11 -1.14 -12.81
N GLY A 92 -10.18 -1.73 -12.29
CA GLY A 92 -10.75 -3.01 -12.74
C GLY A 92 -9.98 -4.25 -12.27
N GLN A 93 -8.70 -4.13 -11.95
CA GLN A 93 -7.83 -5.21 -11.50
C GLN A 93 -6.82 -4.74 -10.46
N LEU A 94 -6.35 -5.65 -9.60
CA LEU A 94 -5.24 -5.40 -8.68
C LEU A 94 -3.89 -5.49 -9.39
N PRO A 95 -2.81 -4.94 -8.81
CA PRO A 95 -1.46 -5.12 -9.34
C PRO A 95 -1.11 -6.60 -9.51
N SER A 96 -0.26 -6.92 -10.51
CA SER A 96 -0.04 -8.30 -10.96
C SER A 96 0.33 -9.28 -9.83
N HIS A 97 1.19 -8.88 -8.91
CA HIS A 97 1.62 -9.71 -7.79
C HIS A 97 0.55 -9.89 -6.69
N GLN A 98 -0.55 -9.13 -6.75
CA GLN A 98 -1.67 -9.15 -5.79
C GLN A 98 -2.97 -9.63 -6.43
N GLN A 99 -2.95 -10.12 -7.67
CA GLN A 99 -4.18 -10.55 -8.36
C GLN A 99 -4.92 -11.68 -7.63
N ALA A 100 -4.21 -12.53 -6.89
CA ALA A 100 -4.82 -13.58 -6.09
C ALA A 100 -5.77 -13.04 -5.00
N GLU A 101 -5.57 -11.80 -4.54
CA GLU A 101 -6.42 -11.17 -3.52
C GLU A 101 -7.80 -10.75 -4.07
N GLN A 102 -7.96 -10.65 -5.40
CA GLN A 102 -9.20 -10.19 -6.02
C GLN A 102 -10.41 -11.08 -5.74
N SER A 103 -10.18 -12.39 -5.57
CA SER A 103 -11.23 -13.37 -5.26
C SER A 103 -11.63 -13.33 -3.78
N ARG A 104 -10.78 -12.75 -2.92
CA ARG A 104 -10.98 -12.67 -1.47
C ARG A 104 -11.75 -11.42 -1.06
N VAL A 105 -11.47 -10.28 -1.69
CA VAL A 105 -12.06 -8.99 -1.30
C VAL A 105 -13.43 -8.75 -1.95
N GLY A 106 -14.27 -7.94 -1.31
CA GLY A 106 -15.56 -7.53 -1.84
C GLY A 106 -15.46 -6.61 -3.06
N ARG A 107 -16.60 -6.06 -3.50
CA ARG A 107 -16.66 -5.06 -4.58
C ARG A 107 -17.37 -3.80 -4.09
N LEU A 108 -16.83 -2.64 -4.45
CA LEU A 108 -17.55 -1.37 -4.29
C LEU A 108 -18.48 -1.20 -5.49
N SER A 109 -19.74 -0.89 -5.24
CA SER A 109 -20.71 -0.52 -6.27
C SER A 109 -20.64 0.99 -6.50
N PRO A 110 -20.69 1.47 -7.75
CA PRO A 110 -21.06 2.86 -7.98
C PRO A 110 -22.49 3.06 -7.47
N ASN A 111 -22.72 4.14 -6.72
CA ASN A 111 -24.06 4.62 -6.42
C ASN A 111 -24.67 5.27 -7.67
#